data_AF-F0H4H1-F1
#
_entry.id   AF-F0H4H1-F1
#
_cell.length_a   1.000
_cell.length_b   1.000
_cell.length_c   1.000
_cell.angle_alpha   90.00
_cell.angle_beta   90.00
_cell.angle_gamma   90.00
#
_symmetry.space_group_name_H-M   'P 1'
#
loop_
_entity.id
_entity.type
_entity.pdbx_description
1 polymer ?
#
loop_
_entity_poly.entity_id
_entity_poly.type
_entity_poly.pdbx_seq_one_letter_code
_entity_poly.pdbx_strand_id
1 'polypeptide(L)'
;MKLNIPTSKGNYSYRFVPIYPGIKPINKERAKENLSLLKHICNTHNLEFILFFGTLLGAVREHDFISHDEDIDIVLPITDLERFKVHTFSY
;
A
#
# COMPACT_ATOMS: atom_id res chain seq x y z
N MET A 1 26.01 20.49 2.78
CA MET A 1 27.31 20.50 2.05
C MET A 1 27.06 20.06 0.61
N LYS A 2 27.61 20.74 -0.41
CA LYS A 2 27.59 20.23 -1.79
C LYS A 2 28.69 19.16 -1.92
N LEU A 3 28.32 17.98 -2.40
CA LEU A 3 29.20 16.84 -2.62
C LEU A 3 29.51 16.73 -4.12
N ASN A 4 30.68 16.21 -4.49
CA ASN A 4 31.11 16.09 -5.88
C ASN A 4 31.45 14.63 -6.20
N ILE A 5 30.97 14.15 -7.34
CA ILE A 5 31.30 12.84 -7.90
C ILE A 5 32.15 13.08 -9.16
N PRO A 6 33.45 12.79 -9.14
CA PRO A 6 34.28 12.84 -10.35
C PRO A 6 33.92 11.69 -11.28
N THR A 7 33.76 11.99 -12.57
CA THR A 7 33.47 10.99 -13.61
C THR A 7 34.33 11.25 -14.85
N SER A 8 34.38 10.29 -15.78
CA SER A 8 35.03 10.48 -17.08
C SER A 8 34.44 11.60 -17.93
N LYS A 9 33.23 12.09 -17.59
CA LYS A 9 32.55 13.21 -18.25
C LYS A 9 32.62 14.52 -17.45
N GLY A 10 33.39 14.57 -16.37
CA GLY A 10 33.54 15.72 -15.48
C GLY A 10 32.93 15.52 -14.09
N ASN A 11 32.92 16.61 -13.30
CA ASN A 11 32.45 16.58 -11.92
C ASN A 11 30.94 16.84 -11.83
N TYR A 12 30.21 15.90 -11.23
CA TYR A 12 28.80 16.06 -10.90
C TYR A 12 28.65 16.52 -9.46
N SER A 13 28.10 17.71 -9.24
CA SER A 13 27.80 18.23 -7.92
C SER A 13 26.37 17.88 -7.50
N TYR A 14 26.19 17.37 -6.29
CA TYR A 14 24.87 17.09 -5.70
C TYR A 14 24.78 17.60 -4.27
N ARG A 15 23.56 17.77 -3.76
CA ARG A 15 23.32 18.02 -2.35
C ARG A 15 22.83 16.70 -1.74
N PHE A 16 23.50 16.22 -0.70
CA PHE A 16 22.92 15.13 0.08
C PHE A 16 21.62 15.63 0.71
N VAL A 17 20.52 15.02 0.30
CA VAL A 17 19.23 15.15 0.95
C VAL A 17 18.97 13.78 1.57
N PRO A 18 19.01 13.62 2.90
CA PRO A 18 18.63 12.36 3.51
C PRO A 18 17.19 12.08 3.09
N ILE A 19 17.00 11.00 2.36
CA ILE A 19 15.67 10.48 2.10
C ILE A 19 15.22 9.92 3.44
N TYR A 20 14.40 10.68 4.17
CA TYR A 20 13.64 10.11 5.27
C TYR A 20 12.56 9.28 4.59
N PRO A 21 12.65 7.95 4.57
CA PRO A 21 11.79 7.17 3.70
C PRO A 21 10.32 7.36 4.08
N GLY A 22 10.01 7.69 5.35
CA GLY A 22 8.65 7.64 5.87
C GLY A 22 8.11 6.21 5.97
N ILE A 23 8.75 5.29 5.26
CA ILE A 23 8.41 3.88 5.10
C ILE A 23 8.31 3.23 6.46
N LYS A 24 7.07 2.98 6.90
CA LYS A 24 6.80 2.09 8.01
C LYS A 24 6.35 0.77 7.40
N PRO A 25 7.21 -0.27 7.41
CA PRO A 25 6.83 -1.58 6.90
C PRO A 25 5.52 -2.05 7.51
N ILE A 26 4.71 -2.69 6.67
CA ILE A 26 3.39 -3.17 7.02
C ILE A 26 3.49 -4.11 8.22
N ASN A 27 2.64 -3.85 9.22
CA ASN A 27 2.42 -4.83 10.27
C ASN A 27 1.47 -5.90 9.72
N LYS A 28 2.03 -7.05 9.33
CA LYS A 28 1.29 -8.12 8.66
C LYS A 28 0.10 -8.66 9.47
N GLU A 29 0.22 -8.73 10.80
CA GLU A 29 -0.87 -9.18 11.67
C GLU A 29 -2.05 -8.21 11.64
N ARG A 30 -1.78 -6.91 11.87
CA ARG A 30 -2.81 -5.86 11.79
C ARG A 30 -3.39 -5.72 10.39
N ALA A 31 -2.56 -5.86 9.36
CA ALA A 31 -3.01 -5.82 7.98
C ALA A 31 -3.99 -6.96 7.67
N LYS A 32 -3.67 -8.18 8.11
CA LYS A 32 -4.55 -9.35 7.98
C LYS A 32 -5.87 -9.16 8.73
N GLU A 33 -5.80 -8.63 9.94
CA GLU A 33 -6.98 -8.32 10.76
C GLU A 33 -7.88 -7.30 10.05
N ASN A 34 -7.32 -6.17 9.61
CA ASN A 34 -8.05 -5.12 8.88
C ASN A 34 -8.70 -5.65 7.60
N LEU A 35 -7.96 -6.43 6.80
CA LEU A 35 -8.48 -7.01 5.55
C LEU A 35 -9.60 -8.02 5.83
N SER A 36 -9.51 -8.77 6.94
CA SER A 36 -10.55 -9.71 7.35
C SER A 36 -11.82 -9.00 7.82
N LEU A 37 -11.66 -7.92 8.59
CA LEU A 37 -12.78 -7.06 9.02
C LEU A 37 -13.47 -6.42 7.81
N LEU A 38 -12.70 -5.84 6.89
CA LEU A 38 -13.23 -5.27 5.66
C LEU A 38 -14.00 -6.31 4.85
N LYS A 39 -13.45 -7.52 4.69
CA LYS A 39 -14.12 -8.64 4.01
C LYS A 39 -15.45 -8.98 4.66
N HIS A 40 -15.51 -9.01 5.99
CA HIS A 40 -16.76 -9.26 6.70
C HIS A 40 -17.82 -8.18 6.44
N ILE A 41 -17.43 -6.91 6.49
CA ILE A 41 -18.32 -5.76 6.19
C ILE A 41 -18.83 -5.87 4.74
N CYS A 42 -17.94 -6.07 3.77
CA CYS A 42 -18.31 -6.15 2.35
C CYS A 42 -19.25 -7.33 2.09
N ASN A 43 -18.98 -8.51 2.65
CA ASN A 43 -19.84 -9.68 2.53
C ASN A 43 -21.24 -9.44 3.11
N THR A 44 -21.33 -8.77 4.27
CA THR A 44 -22.60 -8.47 4.94
C THR A 44 -23.49 -7.54 4.11
N HIS A 45 -22.86 -6.68 3.31
CA HIS A 45 -23.55 -5.69 2.49
C HIS A 45 -23.59 -6.05 1.01
N ASN A 46 -23.23 -7.28 0.61
CA ASN A 46 -23.17 -7.71 -0.80
C ASN A 46 -22.36 -6.70 -1.65
N LEU A 47 -21.16 -6.38 -1.17
CA LEU A 47 -20.16 -5.59 -1.88
C LEU A 47 -19.01 -6.52 -2.23
N GLU A 48 -18.57 -6.48 -3.48
CA GLU A 48 -17.42 -7.25 -3.94
C GLU A 48 -16.20 -6.33 -4.07
N PHE A 49 -15.05 -6.86 -3.69
CA PHE A 49 -13.76 -6.26 -3.98
C PHE A 49 -12.75 -7.37 -4.30
N ILE A 50 -11.68 -6.99 -5.00
CA ILE A 50 -10.52 -7.84 -5.21
C ILE A 50 -9.28 -7.15 -4.64
N LEU A 51 -8.27 -7.95 -4.31
CA LEU A 51 -6.94 -7.42 -3.98
C LEU A 51 -6.34 -6.79 -5.24
N PHE A 52 -5.52 -5.76 -5.06
CA PHE A 52 -4.91 -5.05 -6.18
C PHE A 52 -3.42 -4.76 -5.94
N PHE A 53 -2.71 -4.32 -6.98
CA PHE A 53 -1.28 -3.94 -6.97
C PHE A 53 -0.36 -4.83 -6.09
N GLY A 54 0.35 -4.24 -5.12
CA GLY A 54 1.32 -4.92 -4.26
C GLY A 54 0.67 -5.98 -3.38
N THR A 55 -0.55 -5.72 -2.92
CA THR A 55 -1.32 -6.66 -2.11
C THR A 55 -1.68 -7.93 -2.88
N LEU A 56 -2.16 -7.80 -4.13
CA LEU A 56 -2.44 -8.97 -4.99
C LEU A 56 -1.16 -9.73 -5.32
N LEU A 57 -0.08 -9.01 -5.66
CA LEU A 57 1.22 -9.64 -5.95
C LEU A 57 1.74 -10.42 -4.74
N GLY A 58 1.66 -9.85 -3.53
CA GLY A 58 2.05 -10.52 -2.30
C GLY A 58 1.27 -11.83 -2.09
N ALA A 59 -0.06 -11.78 -2.21
CA ALA A 59 -0.92 -12.95 -2.03
C ALA A 59 -0.54 -14.12 -2.96
N VAL A 60 -0.14 -13.82 -4.20
CA VAL A 60 0.25 -14.85 -5.18
C VAL A 60 1.70 -15.29 -5.03
N ARG A 61 2.64 -14.35 -4.85
CA ARG A 61 4.09 -14.60 -4.90
C ARG A 61 4.68 -14.99 -3.55
N GLU A 62 4.27 -14.32 -2.48
CA GLU A 62 4.79 -14.54 -1.12
C GLU A 62 3.85 -15.40 -0.28
N HIS A 63 2.62 -15.64 -0.77
CA HIS A 63 1.52 -16.23 0.00
C HIS A 63 1.23 -15.43 1.29
N ASP A 64 1.54 -14.12 1.25
CA ASP A 64 1.49 -13.19 2.38
C ASP A 64 1.62 -11.74 1.85
N PHE A 65 1.52 -10.73 2.71
CA PHE A 65 1.85 -9.33 2.34
C PHE A 65 3.34 -9.17 2.04
N ILE A 66 3.68 -8.25 1.13
CA ILE A 66 5.07 -7.88 0.85
C ILE A 66 5.67 -7.20 2.08
N SER A 67 6.79 -7.72 2.59
CA SER A 67 7.32 -7.30 3.90
C SER A 67 7.78 -5.84 3.99
N HIS A 68 7.97 -5.18 2.86
CA HIS A 68 8.37 -3.77 2.76
C HIS A 68 7.28 -2.86 2.17
N ASP A 69 6.08 -3.40 1.89
CA ASP A 69 4.90 -2.56 1.63
C ASP A 69 4.51 -1.80 2.90
N GLU A 70 3.66 -0.80 2.74
CA GLU A 70 3.19 0.05 3.84
C GLU A 70 1.67 0.04 4.01
N ASP A 71 0.94 -0.45 3.01
CA ASP A 71 -0.50 -0.36 2.88
C ASP A 71 -1.14 -1.63 2.30
N ILE A 72 -2.45 -1.57 2.10
CA ILE A 72 -3.25 -2.63 1.48
C ILE A 72 -4.05 -2.01 0.36
N ASP A 73 -3.91 -2.55 -0.84
CA ASP A 73 -4.64 -2.13 -2.03
C ASP A 73 -5.78 -3.09 -2.33
N ILE A 74 -6.98 -2.53 -2.49
CA ILE A 74 -8.17 -3.21 -2.99
C ILE A 74 -8.78 -2.40 -4.12
N VAL A 75 -9.59 -3.05 -4.95
CA VAL A 75 -10.46 -2.37 -5.91
C VAL A 75 -11.86 -2.97 -5.87
N LEU A 76 -12.87 -2.10 -6.02
CA LEU A 76 -14.28 -2.45 -6.09
C LEU A 76 -14.94 -1.75 -7.29
N PRO A 77 -16.11 -2.22 -7.78
CA PRO A 77 -16.86 -1.52 -8.81
C PRO A 77 -17.21 -0.09 -8.39
N ILE A 78 -17.00 0.88 -9.28
CA ILE A 78 -17.32 2.30 -8.97
C ILE A 78 -18.80 2.52 -8.64
N THR A 79 -19.68 1.69 -9.19
CA THR A 79 -21.11 1.68 -8.88
C THR A 79 -21.42 1.38 -7.43
N ASP A 80 -20.51 0.71 -6.72
CA ASP A 80 -20.64 0.33 -5.31
C ASP A 80 -19.99 1.34 -4.34
N LEU A 81 -19.32 2.38 -4.85
CA LEU A 81 -18.55 3.32 -4.04
C LEU A 81 -19.38 4.00 -2.94
N GLU A 82 -20.59 4.45 -3.25
CA GLU A 82 -21.43 5.13 -2.27
C GLU A 82 -21.96 4.17 -1.19
N ARG A 83 -22.34 2.95 -1.57
CA ARG A 83 -22.73 1.89 -0.63
C ARG A 83 -21.56 1.51 0.27
N PHE A 84 -20.36 1.38 -0.31
CA PHE A 84 -19.14 1.11 0.43
C PHE A 84 -18.90 2.17 1.50
N LYS A 85 -18.90 3.46 1.12
CA LYS A 85 -18.66 4.57 2.06
C LYS A 85 -19.60 4.57 3.25
N VAL A 86 -20.89 4.33 3.03
CA VAL A 86 -21.92 4.29 4.09
C VAL A 86 -21.64 3.19 5.12
N HIS A 87 -21.03 2.08 4.72
CA HIS A 87 -20.80 0.94 5.61
C HIS A 87 -19.38 0.88 6.19
N THR A 88 -18.42 1.63 5.64
CA THR A 88 -17.02 1.62 6.08
C THR A 88 -16.56 2.90 6.76
N PHE A 89 -17.18 4.06 6.48
CA PHE A 89 -16.71 5.36 6.96
C PHE A 89 -17.78 6.14 7.74
N SER A 90 -18.58 5.44 8.55
CA SER A 90 -19.52 6.10 9.46
C SER A 90 -18.76 6.90 10.52
N TYR A 91 -18.74 8.22 10.35
CA TYR A 91 -18.38 9.21 11.36
C TYR A 91 -19.62 9.65 12.15
#